data_AF-A0A859FIT8-F1
#
_entry.id   AF-A0A859FIT8-F1
#
_cell.length_a   1.000
_cell.length_b   1.000
_cell.length_c   1.000
_cell.angle_alpha   90.00
_cell.angle_beta   90.00
_cell.angle_gamma   90.00
#
_symmetry.space_group_name_H-M   'P 1'
#
loop_
_entity.id
_entity.type
_entity.pdbx_description
1 polymer ?
#
loop_
_entity_poly.entity_id
_entity_poly.type
_entity_poly.pdbx_seq_one_letter_code
_entity_poly.pdbx_strand_id
1 'polypeptide(L)' 'MKPAKIHPLILISLLISAISMGQFAYRNVASEQFGYAIFFIVMTGLLIGMIIFGLVVNRGISKVDVE' A
#
# COMPACT_ATOMS: atom_id res chain seq x y z
N MET A 1 25.25 -4.31 2.40
CA MET A 1 24.22 -4.31 1.33
C MET A 1 23.98 -2.87 0.92
N LYS A 2 24.06 -2.52 -0.36
CA LYS A 2 23.67 -1.17 -0.83
C LYS A 2 22.15 -1.02 -0.67
N PRO A 3 21.65 0.12 -0.17
CA PRO A 3 20.22 0.32 -0.07
C PRO A 3 19.59 0.31 -1.46
N ALA A 4 18.73 -0.66 -1.75
CA ALA A 4 18.01 -0.74 -3.02
C ALA A 4 16.76 0.13 -2.94
N LYS A 5 16.62 1.08 -3.87
CA LYS A 5 15.37 1.86 -4.02
C LYS A 5 14.25 0.92 -4.47
N ILE A 6 13.10 1.04 -3.83
CA ILE A 6 11.87 0.40 -4.27
C ILE A 6 11.45 1.07 -5.57
N HIS A 7 11.26 0.28 -6.63
CA HIS A 7 10.89 0.84 -7.93
C HIS A 7 9.54 1.57 -7.82
N PRO A 8 9.40 2.81 -8.33
CA PRO A 8 8.18 3.61 -8.18
C PRO A 8 6.95 2.92 -8.78
N LEU A 9 7.15 2.08 -9.79
CA LEU A 9 6.10 1.26 -10.40
C LEU A 9 5.47 0.27 -9.41
N ILE A 10 6.24 -0.25 -8.44
CA ILE A 10 5.75 -1.16 -7.39
C ILE A 10 4.87 -0.38 -6.40
N LEU A 11 5.23 0.85 -6.07
CA LEU A 11 4.43 1.72 -5.21
C LEU A 11 3.09 2.07 -5.88
N ILE A 12 3.10 2.33 -7.19
CA ILE A 12 1.89 2.60 -7.97
C ILE A 12 0.99 1.36 -8.05
N SER A 13 1.56 0.17 -8.28
CA SER A 13 0.76 -1.07 -8.32
C SER A 13 0.17 -1.40 -6.94
N LEU A 14 0.91 -1.14 -5.86
CA LEU A 14 0.38 -1.25 -4.49
C LEU A 14 -0.79 -0.28 -4.27
N LEU A 15 -0.68 0.96 -4.76
CA LEU A 15 -1.74 1.95 -4.63
C LEU A 15 -3.03 1.53 -5.35
N ILE A 16 -2.90 1.03 -6.58
CA ILE A 16 -4.04 0.49 -7.35
C ILE A 16 -4.68 -0.69 -6.61
N SER A 17 -3.86 -1.56 -6.03
CA SER A 17 -4.33 -2.70 -5.23
C SER A 17 -5.10 -2.26 -3.99
N ALA A 18 -4.61 -1.23 -3.28
CA ALA A 18 -5.27 -0.68 -2.11
C ALA A 18 -6.64 -0.05 -2.45
N ILE A 19 -6.72 0.71 -3.55
CA ILE A 19 -7.99 1.28 -4.04
C ILE A 19 -8.98 0.17 -4.39
N SER A 20 -8.52 -0.88 -5.07
CA SER A 20 -9.36 -2.02 -5.47
C SER A 20 -9.92 -2.74 -4.25
N MET A 21 -9.11 -2.99 -3.21
CA MET A 21 -9.56 -3.59 -1.96
C MET A 21 -10.53 -2.68 -1.19
N GLY A 22 -10.32 -1.36 -1.18
CA GLY A 22 -11.24 -0.40 -0.59
C GLY A 22 -12.62 -0.43 -1.26
N GLN A 23 -12.66 -0.48 -2.60
CA GLN A 23 -13.91 -0.66 -3.34
C GLN A 23 -14.58 -2.01 -3.02
N PHE A 24 -13.79 -3.08 -2.91
CA PHE A 24 -14.32 -4.40 -2.58
C PHE A 24 -14.90 -4.43 -1.15
N ALA A 25 -14.23 -3.80 -0.19
CA ALA A 25 -14.74 -3.64 1.17
C ALA A 25 -16.10 -2.93 1.18
N TYR A 26 -16.22 -1.80 0.47
CA TYR A 26 -17.46 -1.02 0.39
C TYR A 26 -18.63 -1.86 -0.17
N ARG A 27 -18.37 -2.63 -1.24
CA ARG A 27 -19.40 -3.51 -1.83
C ARG A 27 -19.82 -4.64 -0.89
N ASN A 28 -18.90 -5.18 -0.09
CA ASN A 28 -19.18 -6.25 0.86
C ASN A 28 -19.92 -5.76 2.11
N VAL A 29 -19.65 -4.54 2.58
CA VAL A 29 -20.46 -3.89 3.64
C VAL A 29 -21.91 -3.76 3.19
N ALA A 30 -22.14 -3.32 1.94
CA ALA A 30 -23.48 -3.20 1.38
C ALA A 30 -24.18 -4.55 1.15
N SER A 31 -23.44 -5.65 1.13
CA SER A 31 -23.95 -7.02 0.91
C SER A 31 -24.13 -7.81 2.22
N GLU A 32 -24.09 -7.15 3.39
CA GLU A 32 -24.14 -7.75 4.73
C GLU A 32 -23.02 -8.77 5.04
N GLN A 33 -22.00 -8.83 4.19
CA GLN A 33 -20.84 -9.72 4.34
C GLN A 33 -19.75 -9.05 5.20
N PHE A 34 -20.08 -8.74 6.44
CA PHE A 34 -19.22 -7.98 7.36
C PHE A 34 -17.85 -8.62 7.62
N GLY A 35 -17.76 -9.95 7.63
CA GLY A 35 -16.49 -10.66 7.83
C GLY A 35 -15.45 -10.34 6.74
N TYR A 36 -15.88 -10.35 5.47
CA TYR A 36 -15.01 -10.00 4.35
C TYR A 36 -14.70 -8.51 4.32
N ALA A 37 -15.67 -7.65 4.66
CA ALA A 37 -15.45 -6.22 4.75
C ALA A 37 -14.34 -5.84 5.74
N ILE A 38 -14.34 -6.43 6.93
CA ILE A 38 -13.29 -6.19 7.95
C ILE A 38 -11.92 -6.62 7.42
N PHE A 39 -11.83 -7.81 6.81
CA PHE A 39 -10.57 -8.30 6.25
C PHE A 39 -10.01 -7.34 5.18
N PHE A 40 -10.86 -6.86 4.27
CA PHE A 40 -10.42 -5.93 3.23
C PHE A 40 -10.04 -4.55 3.78
N ILE A 41 -10.70 -4.06 4.82
CA ILE A 41 -10.31 -2.80 5.49
C ILE A 41 -8.93 -2.94 6.12
N VAL A 42 -8.68 -4.04 6.84
CA VAL A 42 -7.37 -4.31 7.46
C VAL A 42 -6.28 -4.42 6.39
N MET A 43 -6.53 -5.16 5.30
CA MET A 43 -5.58 -5.25 4.20
C MET A 43 -5.32 -3.91 3.51
N THR A 44 -6.36 -3.10 3.32
CA THR A 44 -6.21 -1.76 2.75
C THR A 44 -5.30 -0.89 3.62
N GLY A 45 -5.50 -0.92 4.95
CA GLY A 45 -4.63 -0.21 5.89
C GLY A 45 -3.17 -0.69 5.82
N LEU A 46 -2.95 -2.00 5.74
CA LEU A 46 -1.62 -2.60 5.59
C LEU A 46 -0.91 -2.16 4.31
N LEU A 47 -1.63 -2.19 3.17
CA LEU A 47 -1.11 -1.74 1.88
C LEU A 47 -0.72 -0.25 1.91
N ILE A 48 -1.56 0.60 2.50
CA ILE A 48 -1.26 2.03 2.68
C ILE A 48 0.00 2.21 3.55
N GLY A 49 0.11 1.46 4.66
CA GLY A 49 1.30 1.48 5.50
C GLY A 49 2.58 1.13 4.74
N MET A 50 2.53 0.09 3.90
CA MET A 50 3.65 -0.30 3.04
C MET A 50 3.98 0.76 1.98
N ILE A 51 2.99 1.44 1.41
CA ILE A 51 3.22 2.55 0.48
C ILE A 51 3.97 3.69 1.18
N ILE A 52 3.50 4.10 2.36
CA ILE A 52 4.13 5.18 3.13
C ILE A 52 5.57 4.78 3.51
N PHE A 53 5.77 3.57 4.01
CA PHE A 53 7.09 3.05 4.34
C PHE A 53 8.02 3.05 3.11
N GLY A 54 7.54 2.56 1.97
CA GLY A 54 8.32 2.53 0.73
C GLY A 54 8.70 3.92 0.23
N LEU A 55 7.81 4.91 0.37
CA LEU A 55 8.11 6.31 0.04
C LEU A 55 9.14 6.93 0.99
N VAL A 56 9.03 6.67 2.30
CA VAL A 56 9.99 7.16 3.31
C VAL A 56 11.38 6.56 3.07
N VAL A 57 11.45 5.25 2.83
CA VAL A 57 12.70 4.55 2.51
C VAL A 57 13.29 5.08 1.21
N ASN A 58 12.51 5.20 0.14
CA ASN A 58 13.00 5.74 -1.13
C ASN A 58 13.55 7.17 -0.99
N ARG A 59 12.90 8.01 -0.19
CA ARG A 59 13.37 9.36 0.11
C ARG A 59 14.67 9.36 0.91
N GLY A 60 14.81 8.45 1.88
CA GLY A 60 16.05 8.30 2.66
C GLY A 60 17.22 7.86 1.79
N ILE A 61 17.02 6.86 0.92
CA ILE A 61 18.06 6.33 0.03
C ILE A 61 18.46 7.39 -1.02
N SER A 62 17.51 8.16 -1.52
CA SER A 62 17.80 9.23 -2.49
C SER A 62 18.62 10.39 -1.90
N LYS A 63 18.71 10.53 -0.57
CA LYS A 63 19.62 11.50 0.06
C LYS A 63 21.05 10.95 0.14
N VAL A 64 21.20 9.65 0.41
CA VAL A 64 22.50 8.97 0.54
C VAL A 64 23.23 8.82 -0.79
N ASP A 65 22.50 8.66 -1.91
CA ASP A 65 23.10 8.58 -3.26
C ASP A 65 23.59 9.93 -3.83
N VAL A 66 23.32 11.06 -3.15
CA VAL A 66 23.62 12.42 -3.65
C VAL A 66 24.76 13.09 -2.87
N GLU A 67 25.30 12.42 -1.84
CA GLU A 67 26.56 12.77 -1.17
C GLU A 67 27.73 11.96 -1.75
#